data_AF-A0A645GIU6-F1
#
_entry.id   AF-A0A645GIU6-F1
#
_cell.length_a   1.000
_cell.length_b   1.000
_cell.length_c   1.000
_cell.angle_alpha   90.00
_cell.angle_beta   90.00
_cell.angle_gamma   90.00
#
_symmetry.space_group_name_H-M   'P 1'
#
loop_
_entity.id
_entity.type
_entity.pdbx_description
1 polymer ?
#
loop_
_entity_poly.entity_id
_entity_poly.type
_entity_poly.pdbx_seq_one_letter_code
_entity_poly.pdbx_strand_id
1 'polypeptide(L)'
;MHILPFITMGHQGYFEVENPRQQLEVGTLQQALDAFMSESTCKIDFIHDENVITELGMEKDNIGFYLPVMDKHDLFPTVILDGALPRKTFSMGHSNEKRFYMECRKIKL
;
A
#
# COMPACT_ATOMS: atom_id res chain seq x y z
N MET A 1 -11.80 14.01 -3.26
CA MET A 1 -12.55 13.26 -2.23
C MET A 1 -12.04 11.84 -2.30
N HIS A 2 -11.62 11.27 -1.18
CA HIS A 2 -11.09 9.90 -1.14
C HIS A 2 -12.07 8.99 -0.42
N ILE A 3 -12.27 7.80 -0.97
CA ILE A 3 -13.08 6.75 -0.37
C ILE A 3 -12.14 5.61 -0.02
N LEU A 4 -12.15 5.19 1.23
CA LEU A 4 -11.30 4.14 1.77
C LEU A 4 -12.18 2.99 2.28
N PRO A 5 -12.55 2.03 1.43
CA PRO A 5 -13.28 0.85 1.86
C PRO A 5 -12.48 0.04 2.87
N PHE A 6 -13.16 -0.44 3.92
CA PHE A 6 -12.56 -1.26 4.95
C PHE A 6 -13.43 -2.47 5.30
N ILE A 7 -12.78 -3.47 5.87
CA ILE A 7 -13.41 -4.65 6.44
C ILE A 7 -12.78 -4.99 7.78
N THR A 8 -13.60 -5.34 8.75
CA THR A 8 -13.18 -5.84 10.06
C THR A 8 -14.17 -6.91 10.52
N MET A 9 -13.91 -7.54 11.68
CA MET A 9 -14.77 -8.61 12.22
C MET A 9 -16.25 -8.20 12.22
N GLY A 10 -17.03 -8.83 11.34
CA GLY A 10 -18.48 -8.64 11.23
C GLY A 10 -18.95 -7.30 10.63
N HIS A 11 -18.04 -6.44 10.18
CA HIS A 11 -18.38 -5.12 9.66
C HIS A 11 -17.59 -4.79 8.39
N GLN A 12 -18.28 -4.18 7.43
CA GLN A 12 -17.70 -3.64 6.21
C GLN A 12 -18.27 -2.24 5.98
N GLY A 13 -17.46 -1.34 5.44
CA GLY A 13 -17.85 0.03 5.21
C GLY A 13 -16.80 0.79 4.42
N TYR A 14 -16.89 2.11 4.46
CA TYR A 14 -15.88 2.99 3.87
C TYR A 14 -15.70 4.24 4.73
N PHE A 15 -14.48 4.76 4.74
CA PHE A 15 -14.22 6.10 5.24
C PHE A 15 -14.25 7.08 4.07
N GLU A 16 -14.97 8.18 4.25
CA GLU A 16 -15.01 9.27 3.30
C GLU A 16 -14.13 10.40 3.82
N VAL A 17 -13.15 10.82 3.01
CA VAL A 17 -12.23 11.91 3.33
C VAL A 17 -12.49 13.06 2.36
N GLU A 18 -13.15 14.08 2.88
CA GLU A 18 -13.35 15.34 2.19
C GLU A 18 -12.05 16.17 2.19
N ASN A 19 -11.79 16.86 1.07
CA ASN A 19 -10.62 17.73 0.89
C ASN A 19 -9.27 17.06 1.28
N PRO A 20 -8.91 15.92 0.67
CA PRO A 20 -7.66 15.24 0.99
C PRO A 20 -6.46 16.12 0.65
N ARG A 21 -5.47 16.13 1.56
CA ARG A 21 -4.19 16.83 1.34
C ARG A 21 -3.30 16.11 0.33
N GLN A 22 -3.47 14.80 0.22
CA GLN A 22 -2.72 13.94 -0.70
C GLN A 22 -3.48 13.79 -2.01
N GLN A 23 -2.76 13.53 -3.10
CA GLN A 23 -3.36 13.27 -4.41
C GLN A 23 -3.97 11.88 -4.51
N LEU A 24 -3.43 10.91 -3.76
CA LEU A 24 -3.86 9.52 -3.82
C LEU A 24 -4.50 9.07 -2.50
N GLU A 25 -5.46 8.16 -2.62
CA GLU A 25 -6.12 7.48 -1.50
C GLU A 25 -5.11 6.78 -0.60
N VAL A 26 -4.13 6.10 -1.21
CA VAL A 26 -3.05 5.42 -0.48
C VAL A 26 -2.22 6.38 0.38
N GLY A 27 -1.92 7.58 -0.12
CA GLY A 27 -1.17 8.58 0.65
C GLY A 27 -1.97 9.10 1.84
N THR A 28 -3.28 9.27 1.65
CA THR A 28 -4.19 9.69 2.72
C THR A 28 -4.28 8.62 3.81
N LEU A 29 -4.46 7.35 3.42
CA LEU A 29 -4.49 6.23 4.35
C LEU A 29 -3.15 6.06 5.06
N GLN A 30 -2.02 6.15 4.35
CA GLN A 30 -0.69 6.00 4.94
C GLN A 30 -0.44 7.05 6.03
N GLN A 31 -0.80 8.31 5.79
CA GLN A 31 -0.65 9.36 6.80
C GLN A 31 -1.48 9.08 8.05
N ALA A 32 -2.71 8.57 7.90
CA ALA A 32 -3.55 8.19 9.03
C ALA A 32 -2.96 6.99 9.80
N LEU A 33 -2.45 5.98 9.09
CA LEU A 33 -1.81 4.80 9.67
C LEU A 33 -0.51 5.16 10.40
N ASP A 34 0.31 6.04 9.84
CA ASP A 34 1.55 6.49 10.48
C ASP A 34 1.28 7.20 11.81
N ALA A 35 0.25 8.05 11.86
CA ALA A 35 -0.20 8.67 13.11
C ALA A 35 -0.66 7.61 14.12
N PHE A 36 -1.48 6.65 13.69
CA PHE A 36 -1.98 5.58 14.55
C PHE A 36 -0.87 4.65 15.09
N MET A 37 0.17 4.38 14.29
CA MET A 37 1.32 3.57 14.70
C MET A 37 2.20 4.25 15.74
N SER A 38 2.18 5.57 15.84
CA SER A 38 2.95 6.27 16.87
C SER A 38 2.46 5.96 18.29
N GLU A 39 1.22 5.50 18.42
CA GLU A 39 0.54 5.21 19.69
C GLU A 39 0.21 3.71 19.87
N SER A 40 0.46 2.87 18.87
CA SER A 40 0.06 1.44 18.87
C SER A 40 1.23 0.49 18.53
N THR A 41 1.09 -0.77 18.92
CA THR A 41 2.05 -1.86 18.57
C THR A 41 1.57 -2.71 17.38
N CYS A 42 0.60 -2.19 16.62
CA CYS A 42 0.01 -2.86 15.48
C CYS A 42 1.04 -3.06 14.36
N LYS A 43 0.85 -4.09 13.55
CA LYS A 43 1.68 -4.38 12.37
C LYS A 43 0.86 -4.12 11.11
N ILE A 44 1.47 -3.49 10.12
CA ILE A 44 0.87 -3.29 8.81
C ILE A 44 1.49 -4.29 7.84
N ASP A 45 0.64 -5.02 7.13
CA ASP A 45 1.05 -5.88 6.02
C ASP A 45 0.41 -5.41 4.71
N PHE A 46 1.12 -5.58 3.60
CA PHE A 46 0.70 -5.16 2.28
C PHE A 46 0.41 -6.40 1.43
N ILE A 47 -0.88 -6.68 1.24
CA ILE A 47 -1.37 -7.89 0.58
C ILE A 47 -1.97 -7.50 -0.77
N HIS A 48 -1.62 -8.24 -1.82
CA HIS A 48 -2.08 -7.96 -3.18
C HIS A 48 -3.39 -8.70 -3.54
N ASP A 49 -3.68 -9.84 -2.91
CA ASP A 49 -4.88 -10.61 -3.17
C ASP A 49 -6.06 -10.13 -2.32
N GLU A 50 -7.12 -9.66 -2.97
CA GLU A 50 -8.34 -9.17 -2.31
C GLU A 50 -9.02 -10.22 -1.43
N ASN A 51 -8.99 -11.49 -1.85
CA ASN A 51 -9.54 -12.60 -1.06
C ASN A 51 -8.81 -12.75 0.27
N VAL A 52 -7.47 -12.62 0.26
CA VAL A 52 -6.65 -12.73 1.47
C VAL A 52 -6.87 -11.53 2.39
N ILE A 53 -7.06 -10.32 1.84
CA ILE A 53 -7.44 -9.12 2.62
C ILE A 53 -8.78 -9.36 3.32
N THR A 54 -9.76 -9.92 2.61
CA THR A 54 -11.10 -10.19 3.14
C THR A 54 -11.04 -11.21 4.28
N GLU A 55 -10.33 -12.33 4.07
CA GLU A 55 -10.18 -13.38 5.07
C GLU A 55 -9.49 -12.87 6.34
N LEU A 56 -8.31 -12.24 6.20
CA LEU A 56 -7.55 -11.73 7.34
C LEU A 56 -8.21 -10.53 8.02
N GLY A 57 -8.86 -9.66 7.25
CA GLY A 57 -9.58 -8.51 7.78
C GLY A 57 -10.81 -8.91 8.60
N MET A 58 -11.44 -10.05 8.30
CA MET A 58 -12.56 -10.58 9.09
C MET A 58 -12.11 -11.23 10.42
N GLU A 59 -10.82 -11.49 10.61
CA GLU A 59 -10.31 -12.02 11.87
C GLU A 59 -10.44 -11.00 13.01
N LYS A 60 -10.45 -11.52 14.25
CA LYS A 60 -10.51 -10.67 15.43
C LYS A 60 -9.23 -9.83 15.54
N ASP A 61 -9.39 -8.57 15.93
CA ASP A 61 -8.31 -7.59 16.13
C ASP A 61 -7.57 -7.19 14.84
N ASN A 62 -8.14 -7.51 13.67
CA ASN A 62 -7.65 -7.11 12.35
C ASN A 62 -8.59 -6.12 11.65
N ILE A 63 -8.00 -5.33 10.76
CA ILE A 63 -8.72 -4.47 9.82
C ILE A 63 -8.01 -4.51 8.46
N GLY A 64 -8.78 -4.76 7.40
CA GLY A 64 -8.33 -4.70 6.02
C GLY A 64 -8.83 -3.43 5.34
N PHE A 65 -8.01 -2.85 4.47
CA PHE A 65 -8.39 -1.72 3.62
C PHE A 65 -8.23 -2.12 2.15
N TYR A 66 -9.22 -1.78 1.33
CA TYR A 66 -9.12 -1.95 -0.11
C TYR A 66 -8.68 -0.63 -0.72
N LEU A 67 -7.55 -0.66 -1.44
CA LEU A 67 -7.04 0.48 -2.15
C LEU A 67 -7.22 0.26 -3.66
N PRO A 68 -7.50 1.33 -4.43
CA PRO A 68 -7.56 1.22 -5.88
C PRO A 68 -6.20 0.75 -6.42
N VAL A 69 -6.24 -0.09 -7.45
CA VAL A 69 -5.04 -0.55 -8.16
C VAL A 69 -4.34 0.69 -8.72
N MET A 70 -3.14 0.99 -8.23
CA MET A 70 -2.34 2.12 -8.71
C MET A 70 -2.01 1.91 -10.20
N ASP A 71 -2.45 2.83 -11.06
CA ASP A 71 -2.05 2.82 -12.46
C ASP A 71 -0.55 3.13 -12.53
N LYS A 72 0.18 2.44 -13.43
CA LYS A 72 1.61 2.69 -13.66
C LYS A 72 1.90 4.14 -14.07
N HIS A 73 0.89 4.86 -14.56
CA HIS A 73 1.01 6.27 -14.95
C HIS A 73 1.00 7.24 -13.75
N ASP A 74 0.48 6.82 -12.59
CA ASP A 74 0.47 7.63 -11.35
C ASP A 74 1.79 7.54 -10.57
N LEU A 75 2.70 6.67 -11.01
CA LEU A 75 4.03 6.45 -10.46
C LEU A 75 4.88 7.72 -10.47
N PHE A 76 4.95 8.42 -11.60
CA PHE A 76 5.84 9.58 -11.76
C PHE A 76 5.31 10.85 -11.08
N PRO A 77 4.01 11.21 -11.18
CA PRO A 77 3.46 12.36 -10.46
C PRO A 77 3.61 12.24 -8.93
N THR A 78 3.44 11.04 -8.37
CA THR A 78 3.55 10.77 -6.91
C THR A 78 4.99 10.95 -6.41
N VAL A 79 6.00 10.50 -7.17
CA VAL A 79 7.41 10.75 -6.83
C VAL A 79 7.75 12.24 -6.87
N ILE A 80 7.17 12.97 -7.83
CA ILE A 80 7.44 14.41 -8.01
C ILE A 80 6.83 15.25 -6.88
N LEU A 81 5.65 14.87 -6.36
CA LEU A 81 4.91 15.63 -5.35
C LEU A 81 5.20 15.17 -3.92
N ASP A 82 5.26 13.86 -3.66
CA ASP A 82 5.35 13.28 -2.31
C ASP A 82 6.75 12.75 -1.96
N GLY A 83 7.70 12.87 -2.89
CA GLY A 83 9.10 12.48 -2.70
C GLY A 83 9.32 10.97 -2.86
N ALA A 84 9.61 10.27 -1.77
CA ALA A 84 9.85 8.82 -1.84
C ALA A 84 8.51 8.06 -1.97
N LEU A 85 8.43 7.14 -2.92
CA LEU A 85 7.30 6.21 -3.01
C LEU A 85 7.13 5.49 -1.65
N PRO A 86 5.89 5.22 -1.22
CA PRO A 86 5.65 4.36 -0.07
C PRO A 86 6.42 3.04 -0.26
N ARG A 87 7.01 2.53 0.84
CA ARG A 87 7.82 1.30 0.75
C ARG A 87 6.95 0.18 0.17
N LYS A 88 7.42 -0.45 -0.91
CA LYS A 88 6.81 -1.59 -1.61
C LYS A 88 5.52 -1.30 -2.41
N THR A 89 5.36 -0.08 -2.93
CA THR A 89 4.23 0.22 -3.84
C THR A 89 4.36 -0.44 -5.23
N PHE A 90 5.53 -0.98 -5.59
CA PHE A 90 5.78 -1.61 -6.89
C PHE A 90 6.36 -3.01 -6.77
N SER A 91 5.65 -4.00 -7.31
CA SER A 91 6.23 -5.28 -7.74
C SER A 91 6.55 -5.17 -9.22
N MET A 92 7.82 -4.99 -9.57
CA MET A 92 8.27 -5.07 -10.96
C MET A 92 8.77 -6.50 -11.23
N GLY A 93 8.08 -7.22 -12.13
CA GLY A 93 8.45 -8.56 -12.61
C GLY A 93 7.69 -9.72 -11.96
N HIS A 94 7.32 -10.72 -12.77
CA HIS A 94 6.74 -11.97 -12.26
C HIS A 94 7.75 -12.69 -11.37
N SER A 95 7.27 -13.43 -10.35
CA SER A 95 8.12 -14.10 -9.34
C SER A 95 9.20 -15.04 -9.91
N ASN A 96 9.07 -15.48 -11.17
CA ASN A 96 10.07 -16.31 -11.85
C ASN A 96 11.21 -15.52 -12.51
N GLU A 97 11.04 -14.23 -12.80
CA GLU A 97 12.04 -13.42 -13.49
C GLU A 97 13.07 -12.80 -12.52
N LYS A 98 12.78 -12.78 -11.21
CA LYS A 98 13.67 -12.22 -10.18
C LYS A 98 14.83 -13.15 -9.79
N ARG A 99 14.90 -14.39 -10.29
CA ARG A 99 15.91 -15.39 -9.87
C ARG A 99 17.24 -15.32 -10.64
N PHE A 100 17.37 -14.48 -11.67
CA PHE A 100 18.56 -14.48 -12.54
C PHE A 100 19.16 -13.10 -12.84
N TYR A 101 19.05 -12.14 -11.92
CA TYR A 101 19.76 -10.87 -12.07
C TYR A 101 21.20 -10.99 -11.55
N MET A 102 22.14 -11.41 -12.41
CA MET A 102 23.57 -11.26 -12.17
C MET A 102 24.10 -10.10 -13.00
N GLU A 103 24.25 -8.93 -12.38
CA GLU A 103 24.97 -7.82 -12.98
C GLU A 103 26.40 -7.81 -12.41
N CYS A 104 27.34 -8.40 -13.14
CA CYS A 104 28.76 -8.37 -12.76
C CYS A 104 29.47 -7.21 -13.49
N ARG A 105 30.01 -6.24 -12.73
CA ARG A 105 30.99 -5.28 -13.28
C ARG A 105 32.35 -5.95 -13.38
N LYS A 106 32.91 -6.02 -14.60
CA LYS A 106 34.27 -6.50 -14.84
C LYS A 106 35.28 -5.54 -14.16
N ILE A 107 36.00 -6.03 -13.16
CA ILE A 107 37.16 -5.32 -12.61
C ILE A 107 38.25 -5.30 -13.68
N LYS A 108 38.69 -4.11 -14.09
CA LYS A 108 39.89 -3.93 -14.91
C LYS A 108 41.05 -3.64 -13.96
N LEU A 109 42.10 -4.44 -14.03
CA LEU A 109 43.42 -4.10 -13.46
C LEU A 109 44.06 -3.00 -14.29
#